data_AF-A0A7V4HSM0-F1
#
_entry.id   AF-A0A7V4HSM0-F1
#
_cell.length_a   1.000
_cell.length_b   1.000
_cell.length_c   1.000
_cell.angle_alpha   90.00
_cell.angle_beta   90.00
_cell.angle_gamma   90.00
#
_symmetry.space_group_name_H-M   'P 1'
#
loop_
_entity.id
_entity.type
_entity.pdbx_description
1 polymer ?
#
loop_
_entity_poly.entity_id
_entity_poly.type
_entity_poly.pdbx_seq_one_letter_code
_entity_poly.pdbx_strand_id
1 'polypeptide(L)'
;MRHLGCLMIALAVAVAVLGCGPSVKQERIQIKAPAASNPLEEATSLLQRYAGGQPLTSEATSFPGLVERVRKEDSAKADILEAGFSELQKAPPAARPAKAKEILSKLQAGAKQGGSQKG
;
A
#
# COMPACT_ATOMS: atom_id res chain seq x y z
N MET A 1 70.13 27.56 -4.08
CA MET A 1 70.03 27.32 -2.63
C MET A 1 68.90 26.32 -2.45
N ARG A 2 69.22 25.06 -2.10
CA ARG A 2 68.87 24.47 -0.78
C ARG A 2 67.36 24.55 -0.57
N HIS A 3 66.56 23.50 -0.76
CA HIS A 3 66.44 22.28 0.05
C HIS A 3 65.55 21.31 -0.78
N LEU A 4 65.98 20.14 -1.24
CA LEU A 4 66.16 18.89 -0.48
C LEU A 4 65.52 18.93 0.92
N GLY A 5 64.23 18.59 1.00
CA GLY A 5 63.51 18.48 2.26
C GLY A 5 62.13 17.84 2.09
N CYS A 6 61.97 16.68 2.75
CA CYS A 6 60.71 16.00 3.04
C CYS A 6 60.03 15.22 1.90
N LEU A 7 60.68 14.11 1.56
CA LEU A 7 60.00 12.81 1.49
C LEU A 7 59.08 12.63 2.70
N MET A 8 57.89 12.05 2.48
CA MET A 8 56.82 11.72 3.44
C MET A 8 55.78 12.82 3.66
N ILE A 9 54.58 12.64 3.09
CA ILE A 9 53.33 12.41 3.84
C ILE A 9 52.12 12.50 2.90
N ALA A 10 51.32 11.44 2.94
CA ALA A 10 49.89 11.40 2.62
C ALA A 10 49.44 11.58 1.15
N LEU A 11 49.42 10.45 0.46
CA LEU A 11 48.23 9.85 -0.15
C LEU A 11 46.88 10.49 0.29
N ALA A 12 46.49 11.61 -0.30
CA ALA A 12 45.17 12.19 -0.13
C ALA A 12 44.85 13.09 -1.34
N VAL A 13 44.01 12.58 -2.25
CA VAL A 13 43.00 13.28 -3.07
C VAL A 13 42.64 12.33 -4.22
N ALA A 14 41.80 11.34 -3.88
CA ALA A 14 41.12 10.49 -4.85
C ALA A 14 39.66 10.30 -4.44
N VAL A 15 38.97 11.39 -4.06
CA VAL A 15 37.50 11.41 -3.90
C VAL A 15 37.00 12.80 -4.29
N ALA A 16 36.95 13.09 -5.58
CA ALA A 16 36.33 14.30 -6.11
C ALA A 16 35.43 14.01 -7.34
N VAL A 17 34.77 12.84 -7.37
CA VAL A 17 33.86 12.49 -8.48
C VAL A 17 32.57 11.78 -8.03
N LEU A 18 32.10 12.00 -6.80
CA LEU A 18 30.83 11.44 -6.31
C LEU A 18 29.93 12.48 -5.62
N GLY A 19 29.85 13.69 -6.20
CA GLY A 19 28.94 14.75 -5.74
C GLY A 19 27.92 15.13 -6.81
N CYS A 20 26.64 15.07 -6.45
CA CYS A 20 25.44 15.47 -7.21
C CYS A 20 25.23 14.68 -8.51
N GLY A 21 24.49 13.57 -8.50
CA GLY A 21 23.08 13.53 -8.11
C GLY A 21 22.29 13.24 -9.40
N PRO A 22 21.62 12.08 -9.52
CA PRO A 22 21.09 11.62 -10.80
C PRO A 22 20.02 12.58 -11.33
N SER A 23 20.18 12.94 -12.61
CA SER A 23 19.21 13.65 -13.42
C SER A 23 17.87 12.91 -13.36
N VAL A 24 16.93 13.43 -12.58
CA VAL A 24 15.56 12.93 -12.51
C VAL A 24 14.88 13.24 -13.84
N LYS A 25 14.86 12.22 -14.71
CA LYS A 25 14.03 12.20 -15.90
C LYS A 25 12.58 12.28 -15.41
N GLN A 26 11.96 13.46 -15.55
CA GLN A 26 10.56 13.66 -15.27
C GLN A 26 9.77 12.93 -16.36
N GLU A 27 9.68 11.60 -16.22
CA GLU A 27 8.70 10.81 -16.94
C GLU A 27 7.36 11.34 -16.47
N ARG A 28 6.65 11.99 -17.40
CA ARG A 28 5.25 12.33 -17.22
C ARG A 28 4.54 10.99 -17.04
N ILE A 29 4.39 10.55 -15.79
CA ILE A 29 3.54 9.42 -15.44
C ILE A 29 2.17 9.89 -15.91
N GLN A 30 1.77 9.36 -17.06
CA GLN A 30 0.43 9.49 -17.55
C GLN A 30 -0.40 8.87 -16.44
N ILE A 31 -1.01 9.73 -15.61
CA ILE A 31 -1.94 9.29 -14.59
C ILE A 31 -3.05 8.67 -15.42
N LYS A 32 -2.94 7.37 -15.68
CA LYS A 32 -4.10 6.50 -15.85
C LYS A 32 -4.84 6.75 -14.56
N ALA A 33 -5.74 7.74 -14.58
CA ALA A 33 -6.89 7.74 -13.70
C ALA A 33 -7.32 6.28 -13.72
N PRO A 34 -7.29 5.55 -12.58
CA PRO A 34 -7.51 4.11 -12.58
C PRO A 34 -8.89 3.86 -13.17
N ALA A 35 -8.91 3.67 -14.48
CA ALA A 35 -10.07 3.39 -15.28
C ALA A 35 -10.43 1.97 -14.87
N ALA A 36 -11.53 1.84 -14.16
CA ALA A 36 -12.08 0.55 -13.74
C ALA A 36 -11.08 -0.34 -12.97
N SER A 37 -10.42 0.19 -11.93
CA SER A 37 -9.88 -0.72 -10.91
C SER A 37 -11.09 -1.34 -10.20
N ASN A 38 -11.22 -2.66 -10.31
CA ASN A 38 -12.25 -3.45 -9.64
C ASN A 38 -12.32 -3.03 -8.17
N PRO A 39 -13.47 -2.49 -7.70
CA PRO A 39 -13.57 -1.92 -6.36
C PRO A 39 -13.34 -2.98 -5.27
N LEU A 40 -13.62 -4.25 -5.55
CA LEU A 40 -13.29 -5.33 -4.62
C LEU A 40 -11.78 -5.55 -4.51
N GLU A 41 -11.04 -5.46 -5.62
CA GLU A 41 -9.57 -5.55 -5.60
C GLU A 41 -8.94 -4.34 -4.92
N GLU A 42 -9.50 -3.15 -5.10
CA GLU A 42 -9.11 -1.93 -4.38
C GLU A 42 -9.29 -2.14 -2.86
N ALA A 43 -10.47 -2.60 -2.43
CA ALA A 43 -10.75 -2.89 -1.02
C ALA A 43 -9.82 -3.97 -0.45
N THR A 44 -9.58 -5.04 -1.21
CA THR A 44 -8.67 -6.13 -0.83
C THR A 44 -7.24 -5.61 -0.65
N SER A 45 -6.77 -4.76 -1.57
CA SER A 45 -5.44 -4.16 -1.51
C SER A 45 -5.25 -3.26 -0.29
N LEU A 46 -6.28 -2.46 0.06
CA LEU A 46 -6.26 -1.66 1.28
C LEU A 46 -6.17 -2.53 2.53
N LEU A 47 -7.01 -3.56 2.62
CA LEU A 47 -6.99 -4.51 3.73
C LEU A 47 -5.64 -5.24 3.85
N GLN A 48 -4.99 -5.58 2.74
CA GLN A 48 -3.65 -6.18 2.75
C GLN A 48 -2.60 -5.23 3.35
N ARG A 49 -2.66 -3.93 3.05
CA ARG A 49 -1.77 -2.93 3.64
C ARG A 49 -1.96 -2.83 5.15
N TYR A 50 -3.21 -2.77 5.61
CA TYR A 50 -3.50 -2.73 7.05
C TYR A 50 -3.12 -4.05 7.75
N ALA A 51 -3.34 -5.19 7.10
CA ALA A 51 -2.88 -6.50 7.57
C ALA A 51 -1.35 -6.57 7.71
N GLY A 52 -0.64 -5.82 6.87
CA GLY A 52 0.81 -5.61 6.93
C GLY A 52 1.27 -4.61 8.00
N GLY A 53 0.35 -4.00 8.76
CA GLY A 53 0.68 -3.04 9.81
C GLY A 53 0.68 -1.58 9.37
N GLN A 54 0.27 -1.27 8.14
CA GLN A 54 0.13 0.12 7.71
C GLN A 54 -0.89 0.83 8.60
N PRO A 55 -0.59 2.03 9.13
CA PRO A 55 -1.56 2.78 9.92
C PRO A 55 -2.77 3.16 9.06
N LEU A 56 -3.92 3.24 9.72
CA LEU A 56 -5.12 3.81 9.12
C LEU A 56 -4.92 5.33 8.99
N THR A 57 -5.07 5.86 7.77
CA THR A 57 -4.89 7.30 7.47
C THR A 57 -6.17 7.92 6.89
N SER A 58 -6.08 9.12 6.30
CA SER A 58 -7.21 9.85 5.71
C SER A 58 -7.98 9.08 4.62
N GLU A 59 -7.38 8.05 4.03
CA GLU A 59 -8.02 7.12 3.09
C GLU A 59 -9.26 6.42 3.67
N ALA A 60 -9.36 6.28 5.00
CA ALA A 60 -10.53 5.69 5.66
C ALA A 60 -11.83 6.46 5.41
N THR A 61 -11.74 7.77 5.10
CA THR A 61 -12.89 8.59 4.74
C THR A 61 -13.53 8.17 3.42
N SER A 62 -12.79 7.46 2.57
CA SER A 62 -13.27 6.92 1.29
C SER A 62 -13.92 5.54 1.41
N PHE A 63 -13.90 4.91 2.59
CA PHE A 63 -14.48 3.57 2.77
C PHE A 63 -15.97 3.48 2.40
N PRO A 64 -16.85 4.44 2.74
CA PRO A 64 -18.26 4.38 2.34
C PRO A 64 -18.42 4.34 0.82
N GLY A 65 -17.72 5.23 0.10
CA GLY A 65 -17.77 5.26 -1.37
C GLY A 65 -17.17 4.02 -2.03
N LEU A 66 -16.20 3.38 -1.39
CA LEU A 66 -15.67 2.09 -1.84
C LEU A 66 -16.68 0.95 -1.63
N VAL A 67 -17.33 0.88 -0.47
CA VAL A 67 -18.39 -0.10 -0.19
C VAL A 67 -19.54 0.06 -1.18
N GLU A 68 -19.99 1.28 -1.47
CA GLU A 68 -21.05 1.52 -2.45
C GLU A 68 -20.64 1.07 -3.86
N ARG A 69 -19.38 1.27 -4.26
CA ARG A 69 -18.88 0.74 -5.53
C ARG A 69 -18.86 -0.78 -5.55
N VAL A 70 -18.42 -1.43 -4.48
CA VAL A 70 -18.47 -2.91 -4.37
C VAL A 70 -19.91 -3.41 -4.37
N ARG A 71 -20.85 -2.72 -3.70
CA ARG A 71 -22.25 -3.14 -3.58
C ARG A 71 -22.95 -3.25 -4.94
N LYS A 72 -22.55 -2.40 -5.90
CA LYS A 72 -23.03 -2.44 -7.29
C LYS A 72 -22.60 -3.70 -8.04
N GLU A 73 -21.51 -4.36 -7.61
CA GLU A 73 -20.96 -5.54 -8.25
C GLU A 73 -21.25 -6.83 -7.46
N ASP A 74 -21.08 -6.79 -6.14
CA ASP A 74 -21.28 -7.91 -5.23
C ASP A 74 -21.76 -7.37 -3.86
N SER A 75 -23.08 -7.38 -3.67
CA SER A 75 -23.70 -6.88 -2.44
C SER A 75 -23.29 -7.66 -1.20
N ALA A 76 -23.11 -8.98 -1.31
CA ALA A 76 -22.73 -9.82 -0.17
C ALA A 76 -21.31 -9.46 0.33
N LYS A 77 -20.38 -9.22 -0.59
CA LYS A 77 -19.03 -8.75 -0.22
C LYS A 77 -19.04 -7.31 0.29
N ALA A 78 -19.91 -6.46 -0.23
CA ALA A 78 -20.08 -5.11 0.28
C ALA A 78 -20.53 -5.10 1.75
N ASP A 79 -21.45 -5.97 2.15
CA ASP A 79 -21.88 -6.08 3.55
C ASP A 79 -20.73 -6.54 4.46
N ILE A 80 -19.88 -7.47 4.00
CA ILE A 80 -18.66 -7.88 4.71
C ILE A 80 -17.70 -6.70 4.88
N LEU A 81 -17.50 -5.91 3.81
CA LEU A 81 -16.62 -4.74 3.83
C LEU A 81 -17.16 -3.62 4.71
N GLU A 82 -18.46 -3.35 4.68
CA GLU A 82 -19.10 -2.30 5.47
C GLU A 82 -18.91 -2.55 6.98
N ALA A 83 -19.27 -3.76 7.43
CA ALA A 83 -19.07 -4.17 8.81
C ALA A 83 -17.58 -4.20 9.17
N GLY A 84 -16.75 -4.79 8.30
CA GLY A 84 -15.32 -4.92 8.51
C GLY A 84 -14.60 -3.58 8.64
N PHE A 85 -14.87 -2.63 7.74
CA PHE A 85 -14.29 -1.29 7.80
C PHE A 85 -14.78 -0.49 9.00
N SER A 86 -16.02 -0.67 9.44
CA SER A 86 -16.52 -0.07 10.68
C SER A 86 -15.76 -0.58 11.91
N GLU A 87 -15.58 -1.89 12.01
CA GLU A 87 -14.79 -2.51 13.09
C GLU A 87 -13.31 -2.10 13.05
N LEU A 88 -12.71 -2.06 11.85
CA LEU A 88 -11.31 -1.68 11.66
C LEU A 88 -11.05 -0.24 12.12
N GLN A 89 -11.98 0.69 11.84
CA GLN A 89 -11.87 2.08 12.28
C GLN A 89 -11.96 2.22 13.80
N LYS A 90 -12.83 1.43 14.44
CA LYS A 90 -13.02 1.41 15.90
C LYS A 90 -11.89 0.67 16.64
N ALA A 91 -11.17 -0.22 15.96
CA ALA A 91 -10.12 -1.02 16.56
C ALA A 91 -8.91 -0.16 16.97
N PRO A 92 -8.28 -0.48 18.14
CA PRO A 92 -7.03 0.16 18.53
C PRO A 92 -5.93 -0.18 17.52
N PRO A 93 -4.90 0.69 17.33
CA PRO A 93 -3.87 0.51 16.30
C PRO A 93 -3.22 -0.88 16.30
N ALA A 94 -2.96 -1.45 17.49
CA ALA A 94 -2.35 -2.77 17.63
C ALA A 94 -3.24 -3.93 17.14
N ALA A 95 -4.57 -3.76 17.13
CA ALA A 95 -5.52 -4.80 16.70
C ALA A 95 -5.91 -4.70 15.21
N ARG A 96 -5.66 -3.56 14.57
CA ARG A 96 -6.03 -3.31 13.16
C ARG A 96 -5.45 -4.33 12.18
N PRO A 97 -4.19 -4.80 12.31
CA PRO A 97 -3.65 -5.80 11.38
C PRO A 97 -4.37 -7.14 11.48
N ALA A 98 -4.72 -7.57 12.69
CA ALA A 98 -5.49 -8.80 12.90
C ALA A 98 -6.91 -8.67 12.32
N LYS A 99 -7.57 -7.53 12.57
CA LYS A 99 -8.90 -7.25 12.01
C LYS A 99 -8.89 -7.22 10.48
N ALA A 100 -7.90 -6.60 9.86
CA ALA A 100 -7.78 -6.59 8.40
C ALA A 100 -7.63 -8.01 7.81
N LYS A 101 -6.86 -8.89 8.45
CA LYS A 101 -6.72 -10.31 8.06
C LYS A 101 -8.03 -11.09 8.21
N GLU A 102 -8.78 -10.83 9.27
CA GLU A 102 -10.10 -11.42 9.49
C GLU A 102 -11.07 -11.04 8.36
N ILE A 103 -11.12 -9.75 7.99
CA ILE A 103 -11.97 -9.27 6.90
C ILE A 103 -11.56 -9.91 5.57
N LEU A 104 -10.27 -9.97 5.24
CA LEU A 104 -9.76 -10.65 4.04
C LEU A 104 -10.18 -12.13 3.98
N SER A 105 -10.08 -12.83 5.12
CA SER A 105 -10.49 -14.23 5.22
C SER A 105 -12.00 -14.39 4.98
N LYS A 106 -12.82 -13.49 5.51
CA LYS A 106 -14.28 -13.47 5.28
C LYS A 106 -14.62 -13.22 3.81
N LEU A 107 -13.90 -12.33 3.12
CA LEU A 107 -14.10 -12.08 1.69
C LEU A 107 -13.77 -13.32 0.82
N GLN A 108 -12.71 -14.05 1.19
CA GLN A 108 -12.32 -15.29 0.52
C GLN A 108 -13.30 -16.44 0.81
N ALA A 109 -13.79 -16.55 2.04
CA ALA A 109 -14.79 -17.55 2.43
C ALA A 109 -16.15 -17.28 1.76
N GLY A 110 -16.58 -16.01 1.72
CA GLY A 110 -17.79 -15.59 1.01
C GLY A 110 -17.72 -15.87 -0.50
N ALA A 111 -16.54 -15.77 -1.11
CA ALA A 111 -16.33 -16.15 -2.51
C ALA A 111 -16.54 -17.66 -2.77
N LYS A 112 -16.32 -18.53 -1.77
CA LYS A 112 -16.61 -19.97 -1.89
C LYS A 112 -18.09 -20.32 -1.72
N GLN A 113 -18.90 -19.44 -1.14
CA GLN A 113 -20.32 -19.70 -0.90
C GLN A 113 -21.25 -19.29 -2.08
N GLY A 114 -20.71 -18.62 -3.11
CA GLY A 114 -21.44 -18.29 -4.35
C GLY A 114 -21.27 -19.31 -5.49
N GLY A 115 -20.51 -20.39 -5.29
CA GLY A 115 -20.12 -21.34 -6.33
C GLY A 115 -20.42 -22.79 -5.97
N SER A 116 -21.63 -23.11 -5.51
CA SER A 116 -22.07 -24.51 -5.40
C SER A 116 -23.59 -24.61 -5.32
N GLN A 117 -24.28 -24.36 -6.43
CA GLN A 117 -25.62 -24.88 -6.65
C GLN A 117 -25.80 -25.24 -8.13
N LYS A 118 -25.22 -26.38 -8.54
CA LYS A 118 -25.61 -27.10 -9.75
C LYS A 118 -25.18 -28.56 -9.64
N GLY A 119 -26.15 -29.48 -9.67
CA GLY A 119 -25.95 -30.93 -9.77
C GLY A 119 -26.90 -31.68 -8.88
#